data_AF-A0A519LUJ9-F1
#
_entry.id   AF-A0A519LUJ9-F1
#
_cell.length_a   1.000
_cell.length_b   1.000
_cell.length_c   1.000
_cell.angle_alpha   90.00
_cell.angle_beta   90.00
_cell.angle_gamma   90.00
#
_symmetry.space_group_name_H-M   'P 1'
#
loop_
_entity.id
_entity.type
_entity.pdbx_description
1 polymer ?
#
loop_
_entity_poly.entity_id
_entity_poly.type
_entity_poly.pdbx_seq_one_letter_code
_entity_poly.pdbx_strand_id
1 'polypeptide(L)'
;MSDAAALTPSHTTDVIVCTTCRPAGASRDLPADGELLFEAVQAAQLGDDAGAWAQVRVRGVACLSSCSRACSVAFQAAGKHTFVFGDLKPDEETARHVLDCGAMHATAVDGML
;
A
#
# COMPACT_ATOMS: atom_id res chain seq x y z
N MET A 1 -14.67 14.03 -31.42
CA MET A 1 -13.27 13.83 -31.00
C MET A 1 -13.28 12.70 -29.95
N SER A 2 -13.80 11.53 -30.32
CA SER A 2 -13.09 10.36 -30.85
C SER A 2 -12.12 9.76 -29.83
N ASP A 3 -12.70 8.87 -29.02
CA ASP A 3 -12.19 7.55 -28.67
C ASP A 3 -10.77 7.47 -28.10
N ALA A 4 -10.68 7.69 -26.79
CA ALA A 4 -9.60 7.19 -25.96
C ALA A 4 -10.17 6.17 -24.97
N ALA A 5 -10.65 5.02 -25.48
CA ALA A 5 -10.32 3.76 -24.82
C ALA A 5 -8.78 3.57 -24.89
N ALA A 6 -8.04 4.50 -24.26
CA ALA A 6 -6.60 4.46 -24.21
C ALA A 6 -6.26 3.18 -23.47
N LEU A 7 -5.41 2.35 -24.06
CA LEU A 7 -4.76 1.26 -23.35
C LEU A 7 -4.26 1.81 -22.02
N THR A 8 -4.94 1.44 -20.95
CA THR A 8 -4.54 1.78 -19.61
C THR A 8 -3.18 1.12 -19.38
N PRO A 9 -2.08 1.87 -19.29
CA PRO A 9 -0.77 1.25 -19.14
C PRO A 9 -0.72 0.61 -17.75
N SER A 10 -0.75 -0.72 -17.73
CA SER A 10 -0.65 -1.51 -16.52
C SER A 10 0.80 -1.50 -16.05
N HIS A 11 1.06 -0.67 -15.05
CA HIS A 11 2.37 -0.60 -14.40
C HIS A 11 2.30 -1.33 -13.07
N THR A 12 3.35 -2.09 -12.75
CA THR A 12 3.50 -2.62 -11.40
C THR A 12 3.59 -1.47 -10.39
N THR A 13 2.70 -1.47 -9.41
CA THR A 13 2.69 -0.52 -8.30
C THR A 13 3.44 -1.11 -7.11
N ASP A 14 4.41 -0.37 -6.58
CA ASP A 14 4.97 -0.63 -5.27
C ASP A 14 4.00 -0.16 -4.19
N VAL A 15 3.58 -1.11 -3.34
CA VAL A 15 2.98 -0.83 -2.04
C VAL A 15 4.10 -0.89 -1.01
N ILE A 16 4.43 0.27 -0.46
CA ILE A 16 5.59 0.48 0.39
C ILE A 16 5.09 0.66 1.82
N VAL A 17 5.28 -0.33 2.69
CA VAL A 17 4.81 -0.27 4.08
C VAL A 17 5.94 0.23 4.98
N CYS A 18 5.65 1.21 5.83
CA CYS A 18 6.59 1.64 6.87
C CYS A 18 6.58 0.65 8.03
N THR A 19 7.65 -0.11 8.22
CA THR A 19 7.68 -1.23 9.18
C THR A 19 8.03 -0.83 10.60
N THR A 20 8.55 0.39 10.83
CA THR A 20 8.91 0.84 12.19
C THR A 20 7.95 1.86 12.80
N CYS A 21 6.93 2.31 12.06
CA CYS A 21 5.99 3.30 12.56
C CYS A 21 5.08 2.74 13.67
N ARG A 22 4.73 3.62 14.60
CA ARG A 22 3.92 3.31 15.79
C ARG A 22 3.02 4.52 16.11
N PRO A 23 1.76 4.30 16.52
CA PRO A 23 0.93 5.35 17.09
C PRO A 23 1.60 5.99 18.32
N ALA A 24 1.25 7.25 18.60
CA ALA A 24 1.75 7.93 19.79
C ALA A 24 1.33 7.18 21.07
N GLY A 25 2.29 6.91 21.95
CA GLY A 25 2.06 6.18 23.20
C GLY A 25 2.08 4.66 23.09
N ALA A 26 2.22 4.09 21.88
CA ALA A 26 2.38 2.65 21.72
C ALA A 26 3.68 2.14 22.37
N SER A 27 3.59 0.95 23.00
CA SER A 27 4.75 0.32 23.65
C SER A 27 5.84 -0.03 22.64
N ARG A 28 7.10 0.01 23.07
CA ARG A 28 8.26 -0.46 22.30
C ARG A 28 8.61 -1.92 22.56
N ASP A 29 7.97 -2.55 23.55
CA ASP A 29 8.17 -3.95 23.89
C ASP A 29 7.38 -4.90 22.98
N LEU A 30 6.45 -4.35 22.20
CA LEU A 30 5.67 -5.08 21.19
C LEU A 30 6.22 -4.80 19.77
N PRO A 31 5.93 -5.66 18.78
CA PRO A 31 6.15 -5.34 17.38
C PRO A 31 5.57 -3.97 17.01
N ALA A 32 6.18 -3.29 16.04
CA ALA A 32 5.65 -2.02 15.56
C ALA A 32 4.34 -2.26 14.82
N ASP A 33 3.35 -1.39 15.00
CA ASP A 33 2.08 -1.48 14.27
C ASP A 33 2.31 -1.48 12.76
N GLY A 34 3.35 -0.79 12.28
CA GLY A 34 3.78 -0.84 10.88
C GLY A 34 4.28 -2.21 10.42
N GLU A 35 4.98 -2.95 11.28
CA GLU A 35 5.40 -4.34 11.01
C GLU A 35 4.17 -5.26 10.94
N LEU A 36 3.25 -5.11 11.90
CA LEU A 36 2.01 -5.89 11.92
C LEU A 36 1.16 -5.64 10.65
N LEU A 37 1.08 -4.39 10.18
CA LEU A 37 0.42 -4.07 8.92
C LEU A 37 1.15 -4.71 7.73
N PHE A 38 2.49 -4.67 7.71
CA PHE A 38 3.27 -5.28 6.63
C PHE A 38 3.02 -6.79 6.54
N GLU A 39 3.06 -7.50 7.67
CA GLU A 39 2.75 -8.92 7.76
C GLU A 39 1.33 -9.22 7.28
N ALA A 40 0.34 -8.42 7.71
CA ALA A 40 -1.06 -8.57 7.30
C ALA A 40 -1.24 -8.39 5.78
N VAL A 41 -0.58 -7.39 5.18
CA VAL A 41 -0.60 -7.17 3.73
C VAL A 41 0.05 -8.33 2.98
N GLN A 42 1.17 -8.88 3.47
CA GLN A 42 1.80 -10.05 2.86
C GLN A 42 0.90 -11.30 2.96
N ALA A 43 0.27 -11.52 4.11
CA ALA A 43 -0.65 -12.63 4.30
C ALA A 43 -1.86 -12.52 3.37
N ALA A 44 -2.47 -11.34 3.28
CA ALA A 44 -3.59 -11.07 2.38
C ALA A 44 -3.20 -11.34 0.91
N GLN A 45 -2.01 -10.91 0.48
CA GLN A 45 -1.53 -11.10 -0.89
C GLN A 45 -1.37 -12.58 -1.31
N LEU A 46 -1.26 -13.50 -0.34
CA LEU A 46 -1.18 -14.94 -0.57
C LEU A 46 -2.55 -15.66 -0.50
N GLY A 47 -3.63 -14.93 -0.22
CA GLY A 47 -4.98 -15.49 -0.10
C GLY A 47 -5.63 -15.82 -1.45
N ASP A 48 -6.88 -16.28 -1.41
CA ASP A 48 -7.64 -16.75 -2.59
C ASP A 48 -7.81 -15.66 -3.68
N ASP A 49 -7.78 -14.39 -3.28
CA ASP A 49 -7.94 -13.24 -4.17
C ASP A 49 -6.61 -12.76 -4.81
N ALA A 50 -5.49 -13.48 -4.62
CA ALA A 50 -4.15 -13.06 -5.06
C ALA A 50 -4.08 -12.60 -6.54
N GLY A 51 -4.90 -13.20 -7.41
CA GLY A 51 -4.98 -12.82 -8.83
C GLY A 51 -5.41 -11.37 -9.06
N ALA A 52 -6.23 -10.79 -8.17
CA ALA A 52 -6.69 -9.40 -8.27
C ALA A 52 -5.55 -8.39 -8.09
N TRP A 53 -4.46 -8.78 -7.43
CA TRP A 53 -3.33 -7.90 -7.09
C TRP A 53 -2.05 -8.28 -7.85
N ALA A 54 -2.16 -8.94 -9.01
CA ALA A 54 -1.02 -9.39 -9.81
C ALA A 54 -0.05 -8.27 -10.22
N GLN A 55 -0.51 -7.02 -10.25
CA GLN A 55 0.30 -5.83 -10.57
C GLN A 55 0.78 -5.07 -9.32
N VAL A 56 0.60 -5.65 -8.13
CA VAL A 56 1.01 -5.05 -6.87
C VAL A 56 2.25 -5.76 -6.34
N ARG A 57 3.31 -4.99 -6.10
CA ARG A 57 4.50 -5.46 -5.40
C ARG A 57 4.53 -4.86 -4.00
N VAL A 58 4.42 -5.70 -2.99
CA VAL A 58 4.49 -5.27 -1.58
C VAL A 58 5.95 -5.31 -1.11
N ARG A 59 6.41 -4.22 -0.48
CA ARG A 59 7.72 -4.16 0.16
C ARG A 59 7.71 -3.31 1.43
N GLY A 60 8.50 -3.72 2.42
CA GLY A 60 8.73 -2.95 3.63
C GLY A 60 9.86 -1.93 3.44
N VAL A 61 9.77 -0.79 4.12
CA VAL A 61 10.89 0.11 4.38
C VAL A 61 10.90 0.49 5.85
N ALA A 62 12.08 0.77 6.38
CA ALA A 62 12.18 1.14 7.79
C ALA A 62 11.35 2.39 8.11
N CYS A 63 11.39 3.44 7.29
CA CYS A 63 10.74 4.70 7.61
C CYS A 63 10.21 5.42 6.35
N LEU A 64 8.97 5.92 6.43
CA LEU A 64 8.37 6.86 5.46
C LEU A 64 8.32 8.31 6.00
N SER A 65 8.90 8.57 7.17
CA SER A 65 8.86 9.87 7.87
C SER A 65 7.44 10.40 8.17
N SER A 66 6.45 9.50 8.22
CA SER A 66 5.03 9.81 8.49
C SER A 66 4.60 9.38 9.90
N CYS A 67 5.49 9.48 10.89
CA CYS A 67 5.26 8.93 12.24
C CYS A 67 4.06 9.56 12.96
N SER A 68 3.73 10.82 12.67
CA SER A 68 2.54 11.49 13.23
C SER A 68 1.21 10.93 12.71
N ARG A 69 1.26 10.06 11.68
CA ARG A 69 0.12 9.43 11.01
C ARG A 69 0.33 7.91 10.87
N ALA A 70 0.87 7.26 11.91
CA ALA A 70 1.06 5.81 11.89
C ALA A 70 -0.29 5.06 11.96
N CYS A 71 -0.47 3.91 11.28
CA CYS A 71 0.45 3.28 10.32
C CYS A 71 0.41 3.92 8.94
N SER A 72 1.53 3.87 8.20
CA SER A 72 1.62 4.51 6.89
C SER A 72 2.11 3.59 5.78
N VAL A 73 1.55 3.81 4.59
CA VAL A 73 1.91 3.13 3.33
C VAL A 73 2.07 4.15 2.22
N ALA A 74 2.93 3.86 1.26
CA ALA A 74 3.03 4.62 0.02
C ALA A 74 2.71 3.77 -1.21
N PHE A 75 2.07 4.40 -2.20
CA PHE A 75 1.81 3.82 -3.52
C PHE A 75 2.66 4.56 -4.55
N GLN A 76 3.46 3.82 -5.32
CA GLN A 76 4.39 4.42 -6.27
C GLN A 76 4.53 3.54 -7.52
N ALA A 77 4.56 4.19 -8.69
CA ALA A 77 4.92 3.57 -9.96
C ALA A 77 5.61 4.62 -10.86
N ALA A 78 6.37 4.16 -11.85
CA ALA A 78 7.06 5.06 -12.77
C ALA A 78 6.04 5.93 -13.54
N GLY A 79 6.28 7.25 -13.56
CA GLY A 79 5.43 8.21 -14.27
C GLY A 79 4.07 8.53 -13.60
N LYS A 80 3.82 8.01 -12.38
CA LYS A 80 2.58 8.25 -11.64
C LYS A 80 2.81 9.09 -10.39
N HIS A 81 1.75 9.76 -9.93
CA HIS A 81 1.78 10.41 -8.62
C HIS A 81 2.07 9.39 -7.51
N THR A 82 2.87 9.81 -6.53
CA THR A 82 3.09 9.01 -5.32
C THR A 82 2.13 9.45 -4.25
N PHE A 83 1.36 8.51 -3.71
CA PHE A 83 0.48 8.75 -2.58
C PHE A 83 1.08 8.17 -1.30
N VAL A 84 0.91 8.86 -0.18
CA VAL A 84 1.25 8.36 1.15
C VAL A 84 0.00 8.48 2.02
N PHE A 85 -0.48 7.35 2.52
CA PHE A 85 -1.60 7.29 3.44
C PHE A 85 -1.11 6.97 4.84
N GLY A 86 -1.86 7.45 5.83
CA GLY A 86 -1.56 7.26 7.26
C GLY A 86 -2.82 7.05 8.08
N ASP A 87 -2.64 6.67 9.35
CA ASP A 87 -3.68 6.26 10.32
C ASP A 87 -4.38 4.97 9.93
N LEU A 88 -3.60 4.08 9.31
CA LEU A 88 -4.04 2.74 8.96
C LEU A 88 -3.99 1.85 10.20
N LYS A 89 -4.96 0.92 10.28
CA LYS A 89 -4.98 -0.13 11.30
C LYS A 89 -4.20 -1.36 10.79
N PRO A 90 -3.44 -2.05 11.64
CA PRO A 90 -2.78 -3.28 11.28
C PRO A 90 -3.74 -4.48 11.36
N ASP A 91 -4.82 -4.46 10.58
CA ASP A 91 -5.81 -5.52 10.50
C ASP A 91 -5.99 -6.05 9.07
N GLU A 92 -6.62 -7.23 8.95
CA GLU A 92 -6.81 -7.92 7.68
C GLU A 92 -7.66 -7.12 6.69
N GLU A 93 -8.68 -6.41 7.17
CA GLU A 93 -9.55 -5.57 6.34
C GLU A 93 -8.73 -4.43 5.71
N THR A 94 -7.95 -3.72 6.52
CA THR A 94 -7.07 -2.65 6.03
C THR A 94 -6.01 -3.20 5.09
N ALA A 95 -5.46 -4.38 5.36
CA ALA A 95 -4.48 -5.03 4.47
C ALA A 95 -5.06 -5.30 3.07
N ARG A 96 -6.29 -5.81 2.98
CA ARG A 96 -6.99 -6.01 1.71
C ARG A 96 -7.24 -4.68 0.99
N HIS A 97 -7.72 -3.65 1.71
CA HIS A 97 -7.92 -2.32 1.13
C HIS A 97 -6.62 -1.70 0.61
N VAL A 98 -5.49 -1.90 1.28
CA VAL A 98 -4.17 -1.45 0.80
C VAL A 98 -3.83 -2.12 -0.53
N LEU A 99 -4.07 -3.43 -0.67
CA LEU A 99 -3.83 -4.15 -1.93
C LEU A 99 -4.78 -3.70 -3.04
N ASP A 100 -6.06 -3.48 -2.71
CA ASP A 100 -7.07 -2.96 -3.65
C ASP A 100 -6.68 -1.57 -4.17
N CYS A 101 -6.26 -0.66 -3.27
CA CYS A 101 -5.71 0.64 -3.67
C CYS A 101 -4.46 0.47 -4.54
N GLY A 102 -3.56 -0.47 -4.21
CA GLY A 102 -2.40 -0.77 -5.05
C GLY A 102 -2.79 -1.18 -6.48
N ALA A 103 -3.83 -2.00 -6.63
CA ALA A 103 -4.35 -2.43 -7.93
C ALA A 103 -5.06 -1.29 -8.69
N MET A 104 -5.82 -0.44 -7.99
CA MET A 104 -6.40 0.77 -8.58
C MET A 104 -5.30 1.72 -9.09
N HIS A 105 -4.26 1.97 -8.29
CA HIS A 105 -3.12 2.78 -8.70
C HIS A 105 -2.36 2.15 -9.90
N ALA A 106 -2.23 0.82 -9.94
CA ALA A 106 -1.60 0.11 -11.05
C ALA A 106 -2.34 0.34 -12.37
N THR A 107 -3.66 0.45 -12.32
CA THR A 107 -4.50 0.72 -13.48
C THR A 107 -4.65 2.22 -13.77
N ALA A 108 -4.75 3.13 -12.81
CA ALA A 108 -4.93 4.56 -13.12
C ALA A 108 -3.79 5.14 -14.00
N VAL A 109 -4.10 5.82 -15.11
CA VAL A 109 -3.08 6.29 -16.09
C VAL A 109 -2.01 7.18 -15.45
N ASP A 110 -2.44 8.11 -14.59
CA ASP A 110 -1.62 9.06 -13.85
C ASP A 110 -1.41 8.66 -12.37
N GLY A 111 -2.02 7.55 -11.95
CA GLY A 111 -1.97 7.04 -10.57
C GLY A 111 -3.02 7.60 -9.63
N MET A 112 -4.02 8.33 -10.10
CA MET A 112 -5.06 8.86 -9.22
C MET A 112 -5.85 7.75 -8.52
N LEU A 113 -5.98 7.90 -7.20
CA LEU A 113 -6.68 7.01 -6.27
C LEU A 113 -8.00 7.62 -5.79
#